data_AF-A0A6B2CY06-F1
#
_entry.id   AF-A0A6B2CY06-F1
#
_cell.length_a   1.000
_cell.length_b   1.000
_cell.length_c   1.000
_cell.angle_alpha   90.00
_cell.angle_beta   90.00
_cell.angle_gamma   90.00
#
_symmetry.space_group_name_H-M   'P 1'
#
loop_
_entity.id
_entity.type
_entity.pdbx_description
1 polymer ?
#
loop_
_entity_poly.entity_id
_entity_poly.type
_entity_poly.pdbx_seq_one_letter_code
_entity_poly.pdbx_strand_id
1 'polypeptide(L)'
;MNMKKDRVNIAVAKEVADVLANTAEELGMTQYALANQILAVGLDLIRQGYSVAQIKEIAQFYKVMTELESVPVPGRILDRMIVEMYKENPDAVTRAWCDAGKMLAAYIKAVFGDLEKAVELAPYVERVVPAKRFEVKAKDGEFTMDTIGVGYGLESVQVTAKAVQCLLEELNYEVEEIITAPGILRVKAVQK
;
A
#
# COMPACT_ATOMS: atom_id res chain seq x y z
N MET A 1 -31.62 28.28 23.02
CA MET A 1 -31.36 29.10 21.81
C MET A 1 -31.06 28.16 20.66
N ASN A 2 -31.91 28.17 19.64
CA ASN A 2 -31.75 27.33 18.46
C ASN A 2 -30.76 28.04 17.52
N MET A 3 -29.47 27.71 17.61
CA MET A 3 -28.48 28.21 16.65
C MET A 3 -28.80 27.63 15.28
N LYS A 4 -29.57 28.35 14.46
CA LYS A 4 -29.46 28.20 13.01
C LYS A 4 -27.99 28.41 12.69
N LYS A 5 -27.28 27.35 12.33
CA LYS A 5 -25.90 27.47 11.83
C LYS A 5 -25.95 28.45 10.67
N ASP A 6 -25.23 29.56 10.78
CA ASP A 6 -25.18 30.57 9.73
C ASP A 6 -24.76 29.90 8.43
N ARG A 7 -25.50 30.18 7.34
CA ARG A 7 -25.13 29.70 6.02
C ARG A 7 -23.96 30.55 5.54
N VAL A 8 -22.81 29.91 5.36
CA VAL A 8 -21.60 30.52 4.81
C VAL A 8 -21.39 29.98 3.40
N ASN A 9 -21.02 30.85 2.47
CA ASN A 9 -20.72 30.46 1.09
C ASN A 9 -19.22 30.18 0.94
N ILE A 10 -18.88 29.05 0.33
CA ILE A 10 -17.51 28.68 -0.05
C ILE A 10 -17.48 28.57 -1.57
N ALA A 11 -16.56 29.28 -2.21
CA ALA A 11 -16.37 29.17 -3.66
C ALA A 11 -15.58 27.88 -3.97
N VAL A 12 -16.05 27.13 -4.97
CA VAL A 12 -15.42 25.91 -5.48
C VAL A 12 -15.44 25.92 -7.01
N ALA A 13 -14.55 25.15 -7.64
CA ALA A 13 -14.61 24.92 -9.08
C ALA A 13 -15.92 24.22 -9.45
N LYS A 14 -16.43 24.51 -10.66
CA LYS A 14 -17.72 23.98 -11.12
C LYS A 14 -17.71 22.46 -11.16
N GLU A 15 -16.62 21.87 -11.63
CA GLU A 15 -16.45 20.43 -11.77
C GLU A 15 -16.51 19.73 -10.39
N VAL A 16 -15.96 20.38 -9.35
CA VAL A 16 -16.04 19.88 -7.97
C VAL A 16 -17.46 19.96 -7.43
N ALA A 17 -18.19 21.05 -7.71
CA ALA A 17 -19.58 21.19 -7.31
C ALA A 17 -20.48 20.13 -7.98
N ASP A 18 -20.26 19.86 -9.27
CA ASP A 18 -21.00 18.85 -10.03
C ASP A 18 -20.75 17.45 -9.47
N VAL A 19 -19.49 17.09 -9.17
CA VAL A 19 -19.15 15.80 -8.54
C VAL A 19 -19.76 15.68 -7.13
N LEU A 20 -19.71 16.74 -6.34
CA LEU A 20 -20.34 16.77 -5.01
C LEU A 20 -21.85 16.56 -5.11
N ALA A 21 -22.52 17.19 -6.08
CA ALA A 21 -23.95 17.06 -6.31
C ALA A 21 -24.35 15.61 -6.59
N ASN A 22 -23.68 14.97 -7.56
CA ASN A 22 -23.95 13.59 -7.93
C ASN A 22 -23.68 12.63 -6.75
N THR A 23 -22.55 12.81 -6.06
CA THR A 23 -22.20 11.97 -4.91
C THR A 23 -23.20 12.13 -3.76
N ALA A 24 -23.69 13.34 -3.52
CA ALA A 24 -24.71 13.57 -2.50
C ALA A 24 -26.03 12.86 -2.85
N GLU A 25 -26.46 12.91 -4.11
CA GLU A 25 -27.65 12.21 -4.58
C GLU A 25 -27.52 10.68 -4.43
N GLU A 26 -26.39 10.10 -4.86
CA GLU A 26 -26.10 8.67 -4.71
C GLU A 26 -26.13 8.20 -3.25
N LEU A 27 -25.67 9.04 -2.32
CA LEU A 27 -25.68 8.76 -0.89
C LEU A 27 -27.00 9.13 -0.18
N GLY A 28 -28.00 9.65 -0.91
CA GLY A 28 -29.27 10.10 -0.33
C GLY A 28 -29.13 11.31 0.61
N MET A 29 -28.13 12.16 0.38
CA MET A 29 -27.77 13.32 1.19
C MET A 29 -27.99 14.64 0.42
N THR A 30 -28.10 15.75 1.16
CA THR A 30 -28.01 17.08 0.55
C THR A 30 -26.54 17.45 0.32
N GLN A 31 -26.25 18.24 -0.72
CA GLN A 31 -24.91 18.80 -0.94
C GLN A 31 -24.37 19.52 0.30
N TYR A 32 -25.23 20.26 1.02
CA TYR A 32 -24.87 20.93 2.27
C TYR A 32 -24.40 19.92 3.34
N ALA A 33 -25.13 18.83 3.54
CA ALA A 33 -24.78 17.82 4.54
C ALA A 33 -23.45 17.13 4.19
N LEU A 34 -23.31 16.68 2.93
CA LEU A 34 -22.10 16.01 2.48
C LEU A 34 -20.87 16.94 2.54
N ALA A 35 -21.00 18.18 2.08
CA ALA A 35 -19.91 19.16 2.13
C ALA A 35 -19.45 19.42 3.57
N ASN A 36 -20.38 19.64 4.51
CA ASN A 36 -20.02 19.85 5.91
C ASN A 36 -19.32 18.64 6.52
N GLN A 37 -19.76 17.41 6.18
CA GLN A 37 -19.13 16.19 6.67
C GLN A 37 -17.70 16.05 6.13
N ILE A 38 -17.50 16.20 4.82
CA ILE A 38 -16.17 16.12 4.18
C ILE A 38 -15.23 17.19 4.75
N LEU A 39 -15.70 18.44 4.85
CA LEU A 39 -14.90 19.54 5.40
C LEU A 39 -14.54 19.29 6.87
N ALA A 40 -15.48 18.82 7.69
CA ALA A 40 -15.22 18.52 9.10
C ALA A 40 -14.17 17.41 9.25
N VAL A 41 -14.31 16.31 8.51
CA VAL A 41 -13.34 15.20 8.53
C VAL A 41 -11.97 15.64 8.02
N GLY A 42 -11.91 16.34 6.89
CA GLY A 42 -10.65 16.82 6.31
C GLY A 42 -9.92 17.78 7.24
N LEU A 43 -10.63 18.73 7.85
CA LEU A 43 -10.04 19.68 8.80
C LEU A 43 -9.58 19.01 10.09
N ASP A 44 -10.30 17.99 10.58
CA ASP A 44 -9.90 17.23 11.75
C ASP A 44 -8.59 16.46 11.50
N LEU A 45 -8.48 15.76 10.37
CA LEU A 45 -7.26 15.07 9.99
C LEU A 45 -6.08 16.04 9.81
N ILE A 46 -6.32 17.22 9.23
CA ILE A 46 -5.28 18.26 9.13
C ILE A 46 -4.82 18.72 10.53
N ARG A 47 -5.73 18.88 11.49
CA ARG A 47 -5.37 19.22 12.88
C ARG A 47 -4.59 18.12 13.59
N GLN A 48 -4.80 16.87 13.21
CA GLN A 48 -4.00 15.74 13.68
C GLN A 48 -2.60 15.69 13.04
N GLY A 49 -2.29 16.60 12.10
CA GLY A 49 -0.97 16.73 11.48
C GLY A 49 -0.85 16.07 10.11
N TYR A 50 -1.93 15.52 9.55
CA TYR A 50 -1.92 14.94 8.21
C TYR A 50 -2.05 16.01 7.12
N SER A 51 -1.24 15.91 6.08
CA SER A 51 -1.45 16.66 4.84
C SER A 51 -2.58 16.06 4.00
N VAL A 52 -3.17 16.87 3.10
CA VAL A 52 -4.20 16.39 2.16
C VAL A 52 -3.68 15.24 1.28
N ALA A 53 -2.40 15.27 0.91
CA ALA A 53 -1.75 14.18 0.21
C ALA A 53 -1.80 12.90 1.05
N GLN A 54 -1.32 12.94 2.31
CA GLN A 54 -1.33 11.78 3.21
C GLN A 54 -2.74 11.20 3.43
N ILE A 55 -3.78 12.03 3.49
CA ILE A 55 -5.16 11.55 3.65
C ILE A 55 -5.58 10.68 2.46
N LYS A 56 -5.29 11.14 1.23
CA LYS A 56 -5.55 10.36 0.01
C LYS A 56 -4.79 9.04 0.01
N GLU A 57 -3.52 9.09 0.41
CA GLU A 57 -2.62 7.93 0.46
C GLU A 57 -3.11 6.87 1.44
N ILE A 58 -3.50 7.28 2.66
CA ILE A 58 -4.03 6.37 3.69
C ILE A 58 -5.31 5.70 3.21
N ALA A 59 -6.21 6.44 2.55
CA ALA A 59 -7.45 5.88 2.01
C ALA A 59 -7.19 4.84 0.91
N GLN A 60 -6.22 5.09 0.02
CA GLN A 60 -5.81 4.14 -1.01
C GLN A 60 -5.17 2.90 -0.40
N PHE A 61 -4.26 3.08 0.57
CA PHE A 61 -3.61 1.97 1.26
C PHE A 61 -4.63 1.09 2.01
N TYR A 62 -5.59 1.71 2.71
CA TYR A 62 -6.66 0.99 3.40
C TYR A 62 -7.49 0.13 2.43
N LYS A 63 -7.84 0.67 1.25
CA LYS A 63 -8.56 -0.08 0.21
C LYS A 63 -7.80 -1.34 -0.21
N VAL A 64 -6.50 -1.20 -0.54
CA VAL A 64 -5.65 -2.33 -0.93
C VAL A 64 -5.59 -3.38 0.19
N MET A 65 -5.38 -2.94 1.44
CA MET A 65 -5.33 -3.84 2.59
C MET A 65 -6.63 -4.62 2.79
N THR A 66 -7.79 -3.99 2.59
CA THR A 66 -9.09 -4.67 2.72
C THR A 66 -9.37 -5.64 1.58
N GLU A 67 -8.98 -5.29 0.34
CA GLU A 67 -9.21 -6.16 -0.83
C GLU A 67 -8.29 -7.39 -0.83
N LEU A 68 -7.11 -7.28 -0.20
CA LEU A 68 -6.18 -8.39 0.04
C LEU A 68 -6.45 -9.12 1.37
N GLU A 69 -7.57 -8.86 2.05
CA GLU A 69 -7.93 -9.47 3.35
C GLU A 69 -6.78 -9.42 4.39
N SER A 70 -5.99 -8.34 4.35
CA SER A 70 -4.76 -8.24 5.12
C SER A 70 -5.04 -7.85 6.57
N VAL A 71 -4.43 -8.60 7.51
CA VAL A 71 -4.55 -8.34 8.95
C VAL A 71 -3.30 -7.63 9.46
N PRO A 72 -3.42 -6.49 10.18
CA PRO A 72 -2.27 -5.82 10.76
C PRO A 72 -1.67 -6.66 11.90
N VAL A 73 -0.40 -7.04 11.77
CA VAL A 73 0.35 -7.76 12.80
C VAL A 73 1.59 -6.94 13.20
N PRO A 74 1.87 -6.73 14.49
CA PRO A 74 3.09 -6.05 14.92
C PRO A 74 4.33 -6.75 14.37
N GLY A 75 5.22 -6.01 13.71
CA GLY A 75 6.34 -6.58 12.94
C GLY A 75 7.24 -7.53 13.72
N ARG A 76 7.51 -7.24 15.00
CA ARG A 76 8.31 -8.14 15.87
C ARG A 76 7.62 -9.46 16.18
N ILE A 77 6.29 -9.46 16.29
CA ILE A 77 5.51 -10.68 16.52
C ILE A 77 5.52 -11.52 15.25
N LEU A 78 5.24 -10.90 14.11
CA LEU A 78 5.29 -11.58 12.81
C LEU A 78 6.67 -12.19 12.55
N ASP A 79 7.75 -11.43 12.74
CA ASP A 79 9.12 -11.90 12.54
C ASP A 79 9.46 -13.11 13.41
N ARG A 80 9.08 -13.07 14.69
CA ARG A 80 9.24 -14.23 15.59
C ARG A 80 8.48 -15.46 15.08
N MET A 81 7.25 -15.29 14.62
CA MET A 81 6.47 -16.40 14.06
C MET A 81 7.14 -16.99 12.81
N ILE A 82 7.66 -16.14 11.92
CA ILE A 82 8.38 -16.57 10.72
C ILE A 82 9.60 -17.39 11.11
N VAL A 83 10.46 -16.86 11.99
CA VAL A 83 11.70 -17.51 12.39
C VAL A 83 11.44 -18.88 13.03
N GLU A 84 10.46 -18.97 13.94
CA GLU A 84 10.13 -20.26 14.57
C GLU A 84 9.56 -21.26 13.56
N MET A 85 8.66 -20.83 12.68
CA MET A 85 8.11 -21.71 11.64
C MET A 85 9.15 -22.13 10.60
N TYR A 86 10.10 -21.25 10.27
CA TYR A 86 11.15 -21.52 9.31
C TYR A 86 12.14 -22.58 9.82
N LYS A 87 12.42 -22.60 11.13
CA LYS A 87 13.23 -23.65 11.76
C LYS A 87 12.58 -25.03 11.65
N GLU A 88 11.26 -25.08 11.83
CA GLU A 88 10.49 -26.33 11.80
C GLU A 88 10.23 -26.82 10.36
N ASN A 89 9.84 -25.92 9.45
CA ASN A 89 9.50 -26.27 8.08
C ASN A 89 9.77 -25.12 7.09
N PRO A 90 11.02 -24.95 6.63
CA PRO A 90 11.40 -23.84 5.77
C PRO A 90 10.66 -23.85 4.43
N ASP A 91 10.38 -25.04 3.88
CA ASP A 91 9.68 -25.18 2.59
C ASP A 91 8.21 -24.75 2.66
N ALA A 92 7.53 -25.01 3.79
CA ALA A 92 6.15 -24.56 3.98
C ALA A 92 6.08 -23.03 4.06
N VAL A 93 6.96 -22.41 4.84
CA VAL A 93 7.01 -20.94 4.95
C VAL A 93 7.38 -20.31 3.62
N THR A 94 8.42 -20.83 2.95
CA THR A 94 8.86 -20.34 1.64
C THR A 94 7.74 -20.41 0.59
N ARG A 95 6.98 -21.51 0.55
CA ARG A 95 5.81 -21.64 -0.34
C ARG A 95 4.71 -20.64 0.01
N ALA A 96 4.35 -20.50 1.28
CA ALA A 96 3.32 -19.55 1.70
C ALA A 96 3.66 -18.11 1.29
N TRP A 97 4.92 -17.70 1.43
CA TRP A 97 5.39 -16.37 0.99
C TRP A 97 5.39 -16.24 -0.54
N CYS A 98 5.81 -17.28 -1.26
CA CYS A 98 5.74 -17.29 -2.72
C CYS A 98 4.30 -17.12 -3.22
N ASP A 99 3.35 -17.84 -2.61
CA ASP A 99 1.93 -17.76 -2.96
C ASP A 99 1.36 -16.37 -2.66
N ALA A 100 1.74 -15.76 -1.53
CA ALA A 100 1.38 -14.37 -1.22
C ALA A 100 1.92 -13.39 -2.28
N GLY A 101 3.16 -13.58 -2.75
CA GLY A 101 3.73 -12.82 -3.84
C GLY A 101 2.92 -12.92 -5.14
N LYS A 102 2.50 -14.15 -5.50
CA LYS A 102 1.65 -14.38 -6.68
C LYS A 102 0.26 -13.77 -6.54
N MET A 103 -0.34 -13.83 -5.34
CA MET A 103 -1.62 -13.17 -5.07
C MET A 103 -1.53 -11.66 -5.29
N LEU A 104 -0.45 -11.03 -4.79
CA LEU A 104 -0.22 -9.60 -5.02
C LEU A 104 0.02 -9.30 -6.51
N ALA A 105 0.76 -10.15 -7.24
CA ALA A 105 0.91 -10.01 -8.69
C ALA A 105 -0.44 -10.07 -9.43
N ALA A 106 -1.31 -11.03 -9.08
CA ALA A 106 -2.64 -11.14 -9.67
C ALA A 106 -3.49 -9.89 -9.40
N TYR A 107 -3.43 -9.36 -8.17
CA TYR A 107 -4.08 -8.10 -7.82
C TYR A 107 -3.53 -6.93 -8.63
N ILE A 108 -2.20 -6.84 -8.79
CA ILE A 108 -1.55 -5.80 -9.59
C ILE A 108 -2.06 -5.82 -11.03
N LYS A 109 -2.08 -7.00 -11.67
CA LYS A 109 -2.61 -7.17 -13.03
C LYS A 109 -4.07 -6.73 -13.13
N ALA A 110 -4.90 -7.11 -12.15
CA ALA A 110 -6.33 -6.83 -12.19
C ALA A 110 -6.67 -5.35 -11.95
N VAL A 111 -5.94 -4.68 -11.05
CA VAL A 111 -6.29 -3.34 -10.57
C VAL A 111 -5.46 -2.24 -11.25
N PHE A 112 -4.18 -2.48 -11.49
CA PHE A 112 -3.27 -1.49 -12.08
C PHE A 112 -2.90 -1.82 -13.53
N GLY A 113 -3.12 -3.07 -13.97
CA GLY A 113 -2.77 -3.55 -15.31
C GLY A 113 -1.33 -4.05 -15.40
N ASP A 114 -0.37 -3.25 -14.92
CA ASP A 114 1.07 -3.54 -14.99
C ASP A 114 1.82 -3.11 -13.72
N LEU A 115 3.05 -3.60 -13.58
CA LEU A 115 3.90 -3.32 -12.42
C LEU A 115 4.33 -1.85 -12.36
N GLU A 116 4.56 -1.20 -13.51
CA GLU A 116 4.99 0.19 -13.60
C GLU A 116 3.98 1.14 -12.97
N LYS A 117 2.69 0.95 -13.25
CA LYS A 117 1.62 1.71 -12.58
C LYS A 117 1.49 1.37 -11.10
N ALA A 118 1.69 0.11 -10.71
CA ALA A 118 1.59 -0.28 -9.31
C ALA A 118 2.70 0.36 -8.45
N VAL A 119 3.94 0.48 -8.97
CA VAL A 119 5.04 1.12 -8.24
C VAL A 119 4.90 2.64 -8.11
N GLU A 120 4.00 3.28 -8.86
CA GLU A 120 3.64 4.68 -8.58
C GLU A 120 3.05 4.86 -7.17
N LEU A 121 2.53 3.78 -6.57
CA LEU A 121 2.07 3.77 -5.18
C LEU A 121 3.18 3.47 -4.16
N ALA A 122 4.40 3.10 -4.60
CA ALA A 122 5.50 2.76 -3.70
C ALA A 122 5.87 3.87 -2.70
N PRO A 123 5.87 5.18 -3.07
CA PRO A 123 6.10 6.26 -2.10
C PRO A 123 5.08 6.31 -0.96
N TYR A 124 3.87 5.81 -1.20
CA TYR A 124 2.81 5.74 -0.21
C TYR A 124 2.98 4.53 0.72
N VAL A 125 3.42 3.41 0.14
CA VAL A 125 3.78 2.20 0.88
C VAL A 125 5.00 2.44 1.77
N GLU A 126 6.00 3.20 1.32
CA GLU A 126 7.19 3.56 2.11
C GLU A 126 6.83 4.20 3.46
N ARG A 127 5.77 5.01 3.52
CA ARG A 127 5.35 5.72 4.75
C ARG A 127 4.70 4.81 5.79
N VAL A 128 4.18 3.67 5.37
CA VAL A 128 3.46 2.72 6.25
C VAL A 128 4.27 1.46 6.54
N VAL A 129 5.25 1.13 5.70
CA VAL A 129 6.17 0.02 5.94
C VAL A 129 7.15 0.43 7.06
N PRO A 130 7.35 -0.41 8.09
CA PRO A 130 8.27 -0.13 9.19
C PRO A 130 9.74 -0.38 8.79
N ALA A 131 10.19 0.30 7.73
CA ALA A 131 11.55 0.24 7.20
C ALA A 131 12.29 1.56 7.46
N LYS A 132 13.62 1.52 7.46
CA LYS A 132 14.45 2.74 7.42
C LYS A 132 14.49 3.35 6.02
N ARG A 133 14.38 2.50 5.00
CA ARG A 133 14.36 2.87 3.58
C ARG A 133 13.56 1.81 2.82
N PHE A 134 12.63 2.24 1.98
CA PHE A 134 11.89 1.36 1.08
C PHE A 134 11.79 2.06 -0.28
N GLU A 135 12.66 1.66 -1.20
CA GLU A 135 12.67 2.18 -2.57
C GLU A 135 12.29 1.06 -3.53
N VAL A 136 11.27 1.32 -4.35
CA VAL A 136 10.86 0.44 -5.44
C VAL A 136 10.74 1.29 -6.69
N LYS A 137 11.29 0.80 -7.80
CA LYS A 137 11.17 1.42 -9.12
C LYS A 137 10.91 0.33 -10.15
N ALA A 138 10.00 0.61 -11.06
CA ALA A 138 9.79 -0.19 -12.27
C ALA A 138 9.62 0.77 -13.43
N LYS A 139 10.43 0.61 -14.47
CA LYS A 139 10.37 1.45 -15.66
C LYS A 139 11.08 0.79 -16.84
N ASP A 140 10.52 0.92 -18.02
CA ASP A 140 11.10 0.45 -19.28
C ASP A 140 11.43 -1.06 -19.21
N GLY A 141 10.59 -1.83 -18.51
CA GLY A 141 10.80 -3.27 -18.29
C GLY A 141 11.86 -3.63 -17.25
N GLU A 142 12.51 -2.67 -16.59
CA GLU A 142 13.43 -2.92 -15.48
C GLU A 142 12.72 -2.75 -14.14
N PHE A 143 13.02 -3.62 -13.17
CA PHE A 143 12.56 -3.52 -11.79
C PHE A 143 13.74 -3.48 -10.83
N THR A 144 13.69 -2.55 -9.87
CA THR A 144 14.62 -2.50 -8.75
C THR A 144 13.88 -2.29 -7.45
N MET A 145 14.30 -3.02 -6.42
CA MET A 145 13.86 -2.82 -5.06
C MET A 145 15.08 -2.77 -4.14
N ASP A 146 15.13 -1.77 -3.27
CA ASP A 146 16.13 -1.63 -2.21
C ASP A 146 15.40 -1.33 -0.90
N THR A 147 15.54 -2.23 0.06
CA THR A 147 14.89 -2.12 1.34
C THR A 147 15.87 -2.32 2.48
N ILE A 148 15.88 -1.36 3.41
CA ILE A 148 16.76 -1.36 4.59
C ILE A 148 15.89 -1.25 5.86
N GLY A 149 16.19 -2.08 6.85
CA GLY A 149 15.45 -2.18 8.10
C GLY A 149 14.19 -3.05 8.03
N VAL A 150 14.06 -3.93 7.02
CA VAL A 150 12.95 -4.88 6.91
C VAL A 150 13.35 -6.29 7.37
N GLY A 151 12.48 -6.91 8.17
CA GLY A 151 12.80 -8.17 8.84
C GLY A 151 13.84 -7.96 9.94
N TYR A 152 13.63 -8.63 11.08
CA TYR A 152 14.59 -8.61 12.18
C TYR A 152 15.53 -9.83 12.10
N GLY A 153 15.09 -10.93 11.49
CA GLY A 153 15.90 -12.13 11.18
C GLY A 153 16.27 -12.26 9.69
N LEU A 154 17.29 -13.08 9.40
CA LEU A 154 17.69 -13.41 8.02
C LEU A 154 16.60 -14.23 7.32
N GLU A 155 15.95 -15.12 8.05
CA GLU A 155 14.86 -15.99 7.61
C GLU A 155 13.70 -15.15 7.07
N SER A 156 13.30 -14.11 7.81
CA SER A 156 12.26 -13.16 7.39
C SER A 156 12.60 -12.44 6.10
N VAL A 157 13.87 -12.03 5.95
CA VAL A 157 14.35 -11.40 4.72
C VAL A 157 14.34 -12.40 3.56
N GLN A 158 14.76 -13.64 3.78
CA GLN A 158 14.79 -14.69 2.76
C GLN A 158 13.40 -15.07 2.25
N VAL A 159 12.42 -15.25 3.16
CA VAL A 159 11.05 -15.56 2.73
C VAL A 159 10.39 -14.36 2.05
N THR A 160 10.70 -13.13 2.48
CA THR A 160 10.26 -11.91 1.78
C THR A 160 10.90 -11.81 0.39
N ALA A 161 12.18 -12.13 0.25
CA ALA A 161 12.85 -12.21 -1.05
C ALA A 161 12.16 -13.23 -1.96
N LYS A 162 11.74 -14.38 -1.42
CA LYS A 162 10.98 -15.37 -2.18
C LYS A 162 9.61 -14.85 -2.62
N ALA A 163 8.89 -14.14 -1.77
CA ALA A 163 7.62 -13.51 -2.14
C ALA A 163 7.80 -12.54 -3.31
N VAL A 164 8.83 -11.69 -3.24
CA VAL A 164 9.14 -10.73 -4.32
C VAL A 164 9.57 -11.44 -5.59
N GLN A 165 10.39 -12.48 -5.50
CA GLN A 165 10.76 -13.30 -6.65
C GLN A 165 9.51 -13.87 -7.34
N CYS A 166 8.63 -14.53 -6.60
CA CYS A 166 7.43 -15.14 -7.17
C CYS A 166 6.44 -14.11 -7.72
N LEU A 167 6.34 -12.93 -7.10
CA LEU A 167 5.58 -11.80 -7.64
C LEU A 167 6.11 -11.36 -9.01
N LEU A 168 7.43 -11.20 -9.12
CA LEU A 168 8.07 -10.74 -10.36
C LEU A 168 7.95 -11.79 -11.46
N GLU A 169 8.22 -13.06 -11.15
CA GLU A 169 8.04 -14.17 -12.08
C GLU A 169 6.61 -14.26 -12.61
N GLU A 170 5.62 -14.10 -11.73
CA GLU A 170 4.20 -14.06 -12.11
C GLU A 170 3.88 -12.86 -13.02
N LEU A 171 4.58 -11.74 -12.86
CA LEU A 171 4.46 -10.55 -13.73
C LEU A 171 5.32 -10.62 -15.01
N ASN A 172 5.87 -11.79 -15.34
CA ASN A 172 6.74 -12.02 -16.49
C ASN A 172 8.09 -11.27 -16.43
N TYR A 173 8.64 -11.09 -15.23
CA TYR A 173 10.02 -10.64 -15.02
C TYR A 173 10.94 -11.83 -14.72
N GLU A 174 12.20 -11.69 -15.13
CA GLU A 174 13.32 -12.55 -14.76
C GLU A 174 14.17 -11.84 -13.70
N VAL A 175 14.37 -12.50 -12.56
CA VAL A 175 15.15 -11.94 -11.47
C VAL A 175 16.64 -12.18 -11.70
N GLU A 176 17.39 -11.11 -11.92
CA GLU A 176 18.84 -11.17 -12.19
C GLU A 176 19.66 -11.19 -10.92
N GLU A 177 19.21 -10.49 -9.87
CA GLU A 177 19.96 -10.33 -8.63
C GLU A 177 19.03 -10.30 -7.41
N ILE A 178 19.36 -11.10 -6.40
CA ILE A 178 18.78 -11.02 -5.06
C ILE A 178 19.91 -10.97 -4.04
N ILE A 179 19.95 -9.91 -3.24
CA ILE A 179 20.87 -9.77 -2.11
C ILE A 179 20.05 -9.74 -0.82
N THR A 180 20.31 -10.70 0.06
CA THR A 180 19.71 -10.78 1.39
C THR A 180 20.78 -10.68 2.46
N ALA A 181 20.56 -9.81 3.44
CA ALA A 181 21.28 -9.80 4.71
C ALA A 181 20.30 -9.41 5.83
N PRO A 182 20.64 -9.57 7.12
CA PRO A 182 19.76 -9.13 8.20
C PRO A 182 19.35 -7.66 8.02
N GLY A 183 18.05 -7.43 7.86
CA GLY A 183 17.50 -6.09 7.61
C GLY A 183 17.69 -5.54 6.20
N ILE A 184 18.27 -6.27 5.25
CA ILE A 184 18.58 -5.77 3.90
C ILE A 184 18.04 -6.71 2.84
N LEU A 185 17.22 -6.18 1.95
CA LEU A 185 16.77 -6.86 0.74
C LEU A 185 17.00 -5.95 -0.47
N ARG A 186 17.78 -6.44 -1.44
CA ARG A 186 17.89 -5.81 -2.76
C ARG A 186 17.51 -6.82 -3.83
N VAL A 187 16.67 -6.39 -4.77
CA VAL A 187 16.23 -7.21 -5.90
C VAL A 187 16.37 -6.39 -7.19
N LYS A 188 16.89 -7.02 -8.24
CA LYS A 188 16.84 -6.50 -9.61
C LYS A 188 16.24 -7.55 -10.54
N ALA A 189 15.40 -7.10 -11.46
CA ALA A 189 14.76 -7.97 -12.44
C ALA A 189 14.51 -7.22 -13.74
N VAL A 190 14.39 -7.96 -14.83
CA VAL A 190 14.11 -7.46 -16.18
C VAL A 190 12.91 -8.20 -16.78
N GLN A 191 12.08 -7.52 -17.53
CA GLN A 191 10.92 -8.12 -18.18
C GLN A 191 11.36 -9.05 -19.32
N LYS A 192 10.70 -10.20 -19.46
CA LYS A 192 10.95 -11.18 -20.53
C LYS A 192 10.28 -10.81 -21.84
#